data_AF-A0A1Y3CL26-F1
#
_entry.id   AF-A0A1Y3CL26-F1
#
_cell.length_a   1.000
_cell.length_b   1.000
_cell.length_c   1.000
_cell.angle_alpha   90.00
_cell.angle_beta   90.00
_cell.angle_gamma   90.00
#
_symmetry.space_group_name_H-M   'P 1'
#
loop_
_entity.id
_entity.type
_entity.pdbx_description
1 polymer ?
#
loop_
_entity_poly.entity_id
_entity_poly.type
_entity_poly.pdbx_seq_one_letter_code
_entity_poly.pdbx_strand_id
1 'polypeptide(L)' 'MNLFNPPKRVKDLSIHFGENPFVLLSLFFRQAKNQNWNQQDITHVLDKAKKGNYAHLVKTLQAHIHH' A
#
# COMPACT_ATOMS: atom_id res chain seq x y z
N MET A 1 4.66 7.35 -6.68
CA MET A 1 5.86 7.85 -5.96
C MET A 1 5.81 7.28 -4.56
N ASN A 2 6.93 6.79 -4.04
CA ASN A 2 6.99 6.30 -2.65
C ASN A 2 6.86 7.51 -1.71
N LEU A 3 6.04 7.36 -0.67
CA LEU A 3 5.81 8.41 0.34
C LEU A 3 6.94 8.58 1.35
N PHE A 4 7.96 7.70 1.34
CA PHE A 4 9.06 7.71 2.30
C PHE A 4 10.41 7.96 1.62
N ASN A 5 11.34 8.59 2.35
CA ASN A 5 12.73 8.74 1.97
C ASN A 5 13.62 8.38 3.18
N PRO A 6 14.37 7.26 3.17
CA PRO A 6 14.51 6.30 2.06
C PRO A 6 13.22 5.53 1.74
N PRO A 7 13.06 4.98 0.52
CA PRO A 7 11.84 4.30 0.10
C PRO A 7 11.50 3.10 0.99
N LYS A 8 10.27 3.07 1.51
CA LYS A 8 9.77 1.94 2.31
C LYS A 8 8.88 1.05 1.45
N ARG A 9 9.19 -0.24 1.38
CA ARG A 9 8.45 -1.23 0.58
C ARG A 9 8.13 -2.50 1.38
N VAL A 10 6.94 -3.03 1.10
CA VAL A 10 6.43 -4.29 1.61
C VAL A 10 6.85 -5.39 0.63
N LYS A 11 7.48 -6.43 1.13
CA LYS A 11 7.89 -7.61 0.35
C LYS A 11 6.74 -8.63 0.23
N ASP A 12 6.81 -9.52 -0.76
CA ASP A 12 5.90 -10.66 -0.91
C ASP A 12 4.41 -10.27 -0.94
N LEU A 13 4.09 -9.15 -1.59
CA LEU A 13 2.72 -8.71 -1.82
C LEU A 13 2.50 -8.56 -3.32
N SER A 14 1.51 -9.28 -3.86
CA SER A 14 1.00 -9.03 -5.20
C SER A 14 -0.38 -8.42 -5.09
N ILE A 15 -0.64 -7.36 -5.86
CA ILE A 15 -1.95 -6.74 -5.99
C ILE A 15 -2.31 -6.65 -7.46
N HIS A 16 -3.55 -7.00 -7.78
CA HIS A 16 -4.05 -7.00 -9.15
C HIS A 16 -5.09 -5.90 -9.37
N PHE A 17 -4.98 -5.23 -10.51
CA PHE A 17 -5.98 -4.26 -10.94
C PHE A 17 -7.29 -5.00 -11.28
N GLY A 18 -8.41 -4.54 -10.74
CA GLY A 18 -9.72 -5.19 -10.82
C GLY A 18 -10.21 -5.78 -9.50
N GLU A 19 -9.32 -5.96 -8.51
CA GLU A 19 -9.72 -6.38 -7.17
C GLU A 19 -10.47 -5.28 -6.41
N ASN A 20 -11.30 -5.68 -5.45
CA ASN A 20 -12.03 -4.75 -4.61
C ASN A 20 -11.06 -3.81 -3.85
N PRO A 21 -11.27 -2.47 -3.90
CA PRO A 21 -10.44 -1.50 -3.18
C PRO A 21 -10.20 -1.85 -1.71
N PHE A 22 -11.23 -2.36 -1.02
CA PHE A 22 -11.14 -2.74 0.38
C PHE A 22 -10.18 -3.93 0.57
N VAL A 23 -10.26 -4.93 -0.30
CA VAL A 23 -9.36 -6.10 -0.28
C VAL A 23 -7.91 -5.66 -0.46
N LEU A 24 -7.65 -4.79 -1.43
CA LEU A 24 -6.31 -4.25 -1.69
C LEU A 24 -5.72 -3.53 -0.47
N LEU A 25 -6.52 -2.68 0.19
CA LEU A 25 -6.12 -1.95 1.39
C LEU A 25 -5.86 -2.92 2.56
N SER A 26 -6.73 -3.90 2.78
CA SER A 26 -6.58 -4.91 3.83
C SER A 26 -5.36 -5.82 3.63
N LEU A 27 -5.09 -6.23 2.39
CA LEU A 27 -3.91 -7.03 2.03
C LEU A 27 -2.63 -6.24 2.32
N PHE A 28 -2.55 -4.99 1.87
CA PHE A 28 -1.42 -4.12 2.16
C PHE A 28 -1.23 -3.91 3.67
N PHE A 29 -2.30 -3.60 4.39
CA PHE A 29 -2.26 -3.42 5.84
C PHE A 29 -1.68 -4.63 6.55
N ARG A 30 -2.23 -5.83 6.26
CA ARG A 30 -1.80 -7.08 6.88
C ARG A 30 -0.33 -7.36 6.60
N GLN A 31 0.11 -7.22 5.35
CA GLN A 31 1.48 -7.53 4.99
C GLN A 31 2.48 -6.52 5.54
N ALA A 32 2.15 -5.23 5.54
CA ALA A 32 2.97 -4.19 6.17
C ALA A 32 3.09 -4.43 7.69
N LYS A 33 2.00 -4.82 8.36
CA LYS A 33 2.02 -5.22 9.77
C LYS A 33 2.92 -6.41 10.04
N ASN A 34 2.84 -7.47 9.23
CA ASN A 34 3.71 -8.64 9.35
C ASN A 34 5.20 -8.27 9.20
N GLN A 35 5.51 -7.20 8.49
CA GLN A 35 6.87 -6.68 8.28
C GLN A 35 7.24 -5.56 9.25
N ASN A 36 6.57 -5.49 10.41
CA ASN A 36 6.85 -4.53 11.48
C ASN A 36 6.79 -3.07 11.04
N TRP A 37 5.96 -2.74 10.04
CA TRP A 37 5.70 -1.34 9.72
C TRP A 37 4.96 -0.67 10.87
N ASN A 38 5.35 0.56 11.19
CA ASN A 38 4.65 1.38 12.16
C ASN A 38 3.21 1.64 11.68
N GLN A 39 2.27 1.63 12.62
CA GLN A 39 0.86 1.91 12.35
C GLN A 39 0.67 3.24 11.62
N GLN A 40 1.42 4.27 11.99
CA GLN A 40 1.33 5.60 11.37
C GLN A 40 1.74 5.57 9.89
N ASP A 41 2.83 4.85 9.56
CA ASP A 41 3.29 4.70 8.17
C ASP A 41 2.25 3.99 7.31
N ILE A 42 1.65 2.93 7.86
CA ILE A 42 0.60 2.17 7.16
C ILE A 42 -0.61 3.08 6.93
N THR A 43 -1.11 3.74 7.97
CA THR A 43 -2.24 4.68 7.87
C THR A 43 -1.94 5.78 6.84
N HIS A 44 -0.73 6.33 6.82
CA HIS A 44 -0.33 7.34 5.86
C HIS A 44 -0.45 6.88 4.41
N VAL A 45 0.02 5.65 4.10
CA VAL A 45 -0.12 5.06 2.76
C VAL A 45 -1.58 4.81 2.40
N LEU A 46 -2.37 4.25 3.34
CA LEU A 46 -3.78 3.95 3.11
C LEU A 46 -4.60 5.23 2.87
N ASP A 47 -4.36 6.28 3.66
CA ASP A 47 -5.03 7.57 3.51
C ASP A 47 -4.66 8.23 2.18
N LYS A 48 -3.39 8.14 1.75
CA LYS A 48 -3.00 8.60 0.43
C LYS A 48 -3.72 7.82 -0.68
N ALA A 49 -3.76 6.49 -0.56
CA ALA A 49 -4.38 5.63 -1.56
C ALA A 49 -5.89 5.92 -1.71
N LYS A 50 -6.58 6.29 -0.62
CA LYS A 50 -8.02 6.64 -0.61
C LYS A 50 -8.35 8.02 -1.18
N LYS A 51 -7.38 8.93 -1.35
CA LYS A 51 -7.62 10.32 -1.81
C LYS A 51 -7.93 10.46 -3.30
N GLY A 52 -7.88 9.38 -4.07
CA GLY A 52 -8.08 9.41 -5.52
C GLY A 52 -9.01 8.32 -6.02
N ASN A 53 -9.04 8.15 -7.34
CA ASN A 53 -9.78 7.08 -7.98
C ASN A 53 -9.07 5.72 -7.81
N TYR A 54 -9.70 4.65 -8.29
CA TYR A 54 -9.15 3.29 -8.19
C TYR A 54 -7.73 3.16 -8.73
N ALA A 55 -7.44 3.78 -9.88
CA ALA A 55 -6.10 3.79 -10.46
C ALA A 55 -5.07 4.48 -9.54
N HIS A 56 -5.47 5.56 -8.87
CA HIS A 56 -4.64 6.21 -7.85
C HIS A 56 -4.36 5.29 -6.67
N LEU A 57 -5.35 4.55 -6.19
CA LEU A 57 -5.22 3.58 -5.11
C LEU A 57 -4.19 2.51 -5.47
N VAL A 58 -4.38 1.84 -6.62
CA VAL A 58 -3.47 0.76 -7.07
C VAL A 58 -2.05 1.29 -7.25
N LYS A 59 -1.89 2.44 -7.94
CA LYS A 59 -0.58 3.05 -8.17
C LYS A 59 0.12 3.47 -6.88
N THR A 60 -0.64 3.92 -5.88
CA THR A 60 -0.09 4.29 -4.56
C THR A 60 0.41 3.05 -3.84
N LEU A 61 -0.39 1.99 -3.78
CA LEU A 61 0.02 0.74 -3.13
C LEU A 61 1.23 0.10 -3.84
N GLN A 62 1.23 0.03 -5.17
CA GLN A 62 2.35 -0.50 -5.96
C GLN A 62 3.67 0.23 -5.71
N ALA A 63 3.64 1.55 -5.45
CA ALA A 63 4.86 2.30 -5.12
C ALA A 63 5.51 1.87 -3.78
N HIS A 64 4.76 1.17 -2.93
CA HIS A 64 5.16 0.64 -1.64
C HIS A 64 5.26 -0.89 -1.62
N ILE A 65 5.24 -1.55 -2.78
CA ILE A 65 5.41 -3.00 -2.91
C ILE A 65 6.76 -3.25 -3.59
N HIS A 66 7.50 -4.23 -3.08
CA HIS A 66 8.70 -4.73 -3.74
C HIS A 66 8.34 -5.93 -4.61
N HIS A 67 8.55 -5.79 -5.92
CA HIS A 67 8.61 -6.92 -6.86
C HIS A 67 9.92 -7.68 -6.72
#